data_AF-A0A926AX33-F1
#
_entry.id   AF-A0A926AX33-F1
#
_cell.length_a   1.000
_cell.length_b   1.000
_cell.length_c   1.000
_cell.angle_alpha   90.00
_cell.angle_beta   90.00
_cell.angle_gamma   90.00
#
_symmetry.space_group_name_H-M   'P 1'
#
loop_
_entity.id
_entity.type
_entity.pdbx_description
1 polymer ?
#
loop_
_entity_poly.entity_id
_entity_poly.type
_entity_poly.pdbx_seq_one_letter_code
_entity_poly.pdbx_strand_id
1 'polypeptide(L)' 'QSGVSNPTLLIINADAQAPHQAVIGVMEAARMAGIVRISFATQRTDGRK' A
#
# COMPACT_ATOMS: atom_id res chain seq x y z
N GLN A 1 5.72 28.60 10.93
CA GLN A 1 4.88 27.50 10.42
C GLN A 1 5.79 26.36 10.04
N SER A 2 6.06 25.46 10.99
CA SER A 2 6.97 24.34 10.73
C SER A 2 6.11 23.09 10.68
N GLY A 3 5.39 22.95 9.57
CA GLY A 3 4.59 21.77 9.28
C GLY A 3 5.52 20.58 9.20
N VAL A 4 5.61 19.82 10.29
CA VAL A 4 6.23 18.50 10.28
C VAL A 4 5.45 17.70 9.25
N SER A 5 6.04 17.54 8.07
CA SER A 5 5.47 16.73 6.99
C SER A 5 5.54 15.30 7.49
N ASN A 6 4.46 14.87 8.15
CA ASN A 6 4.38 13.54 8.71
C ASN A 6 4.59 12.56 7.54
N PRO A 7 5.57 11.64 7.62
CA PRO A 7 5.88 10.79 6.49
C PRO A 7 4.64 10.00 6.11
N THR A 8 4.12 10.25 4.90
CA THR A 8 2.93 9.59 4.37
C THR A 8 3.21 8.10 4.30
N LEU A 9 2.52 7.32 5.13
CA LEU A 9 2.57 5.87 5.10
C LEU A 9 1.43 5.35 4.23
N LEU A 10 1.76 4.70 3.11
CA LEU A 10 0.78 4.05 2.26
C LEU A 10 0.65 2.58 2.67
N ILE A 11 -0.55 2.17 3.09
CA ILE A 11 -0.88 0.78 3.38
C ILE A 11 -1.66 0.22 2.19
N ILE A 12 -1.10 -0.80 1.55
CA ILE A 12 -1.72 -1.49 0.42
C ILE A 12 -2.27 -2.82 0.92
N ASN A 13 -3.59 -2.91 1.00
CA ASN A 13 -4.29 -4.15 1.28
C ASN A 13 -4.61 -4.85 -0.04
N ALA A 14 -3.93 -5.95 -0.32
CA ALA A 14 -4.25 -6.81 -1.47
C ALA A 14 -4.71 -8.18 -0.94
N ASP A 15 -5.86 -8.67 -1.39
CA ASP A 15 -6.26 -10.05 -1.12
C ASP A 15 -5.70 -11.00 -2.19
N ALA A 16 -5.83 -12.31 -1.99
CA ALA A 16 -5.26 -13.32 -2.89
C ALA A 16 -5.87 -13.32 -4.31
N GLN A 17 -7.03 -12.70 -4.49
CA GLN A 17 -7.71 -12.53 -5.78
C GLN A 17 -7.31 -11.23 -6.50
N ALA A 18 -6.53 -10.35 -5.85
CA ALA A 18 -6.06 -9.13 -6.48
C ALA A 18 -5.17 -9.48 -7.69
N PRO A 19 -5.51 -9.03 -8.91
CA PRO A 19 -4.70 -9.32 -10.08
C PRO A 19 -3.34 -8.64 -9.94
N HIS A 20 -2.27 -9.32 -10.37
CA HIS A 20 -0.90 -8.83 -10.24
C HIS A 20 -0.72 -7.41 -10.85
N GLN A 21 -1.37 -7.16 -11.99
CA GLN A 21 -1.38 -5.87 -12.66
C GLN A 21 -1.97 -4.73 -11.81
N ALA A 22 -2.98 -5.02 -10.99
CA ALA A 22 -3.54 -4.00 -10.09
C ALA A 22 -2.55 -3.61 -8.99
N VAL A 23 -1.80 -4.57 -8.45
CA VAL A 23 -0.76 -4.30 -7.46
C VAL A 23 0.37 -3.46 -8.08
N ILE A 24 0.80 -3.80 -9.30
CA ILE A 24 1.80 -3.02 -10.05
C ILE A 24 1.33 -1.58 -10.23
N GLY A 25 0.09 -1.36 -10.68
CA GLY A 25 -0.46 -0.02 -10.88
C GLY A 25 -0.44 0.83 -9.59
N VAL A 26 -0.75 0.22 -8.44
CA VAL A 26 -0.64 0.92 -7.14
C VAL A 26 0.81 1.23 -6.78
N MET A 27 1.75 0.32 -7.04
CA MET A 27 3.18 0.55 -6.80
C MET A 27 3.73 1.68 -7.67
N GLU A 28 3.32 1.75 -8.93
CA GLU A 28 3.69 2.84 -9.84
C GLU A 28 3.08 4.17 -9.39
N ALA A 29 1.81 4.19 -9.00
CA ALA A 29 1.16 5.37 -8.45
C ALA A 29 1.84 5.88 -7.17
N ALA A 30 2.21 4.97 -6.27
CA ALA A 30 2.94 5.31 -5.04
C ALA A 30 4.32 5.92 -5.34
N ARG A 31 5.02 5.37 -6.34
CA ARG A 31 6.31 5.90 -6.81
C ARG A 31 6.15 7.29 -7.42
N MET A 32 5.14 7.50 -8.26
CA MET A 32 4.84 8.82 -8.85
C MET A 32 4.46 9.86 -7.79
N ALA A 33 3.78 9.43 -6.72
CA ALA A 33 3.42 10.27 -5.58
C ALA A 33 4.60 10.55 -4.61
N GLY A 34 5.79 10.00 -4.87
CA GLY A 34 6.96 10.17 -3.99
C GLY A 34 6.83 9.47 -2.63
N ILE A 35 5.94 8.48 -2.53
CA ILE A 35 5.71 7.75 -1.28
C ILE A 35 6.77 6.66 -1.15
N VAL A 36 7.76 6.92 -0.30
CA VAL A 36 8.89 6.00 -0.06
C VAL A 36 8.58 4.95 1.00
N ARG A 37 7.60 5.21 1.89
CA ARG A 37 7.16 4.30 2.94
C ARG A 37 5.89 3.59 2.52
N ILE A 38 6.06 2.36 2.03
CA ILE A 38 4.96 1.50 1.58
C ILE A 38 4.94 0.25 2.46
N SER A 39 3.76 -0.08 2.99
CA SER A 39 3.50 -1.33 3.72
C SER A 39 2.51 -2.18 2.93
N PHE A 40 2.92 -3.40 2.61
CA PHE A 40 2.07 -4.37 1.90
C PHE A 40 1.49 -5.34 2.92
N ALA A 41 0.17 -5.26 3.12
CA ALA A 41 -0.57 -6.22 3.91
C ALA A 41 -1.35 -7.11 2.95
N THR A 42 -1.01 -8.40 2.90
CA THR A 42 -1.89 -9.36 2.24
C THR A 42 -3.00 -9.69 3.21
N GLN A 43 -4.25 -9.32 2.90
CA GLN A 43 -5.40 -9.85 3.65
C GLN A 43 -5.57 -11.31 3.23
N ARG A 44 -4.81 -12.20 3.86
CA ARG A 44 -5.34 -13.55 4.07
C ARG A 44 -6.57 -13.34 4.93
N THR A 45 -7.74 -13.70 4.41
CA THR A 45 -8.92 -13.91 5.25
C THR A 45 -8.49 -14.91 6.29
N ASP A 46 -8.04 -14.43 7.44
CA ASP A 46 -7.74 -15.24 8.60
C ASP A 46 -9.07 -15.86 8.97
N GLY A 47 -9.29 -17.09 8.48
CA GLY A 47 -10.39 -17.92 8.89
C GLY A 47 -10.16 -18.24 10.35
N ARG A 48 -10.55 -17.32 11.23
CA ARG A 48 -10.66 -17.58 12.66
C ARG A 48 -11.55 -18.81 12.82
N LYS A 49 -10.93 -19.91 13.20
CA LYS A 49 -11.59 -21.02 13.88
C LYS A 49 -11.67 -20.71 15.36
#